data_AF-A0A524HZL2-F1
#
_entry.id   AF-A0A524HZL2-F1
#
_cell.length_a   1.000
_cell.length_b   1.000
_cell.length_c   1.000
_cell.angle_alpha   90.00
_cell.angle_beta   90.00
_cell.angle_gamma   90.00
#
_symmetry.space_group_name_H-M   'P 1'
#
loop_
_entity.id
_entity.type
_entity.pdbx_description
1 polymer ?
#
loop_
_entity_poly.entity_id
_entity_poly.type
_entity_poly.pdbx_seq_one_letter_code
_entity_poly.pdbx_strand_id
1 'polypeptide(L)'
;LFKEGMVRCPGIDFLADEVEADLKATFFGKRLSDLYIDPVSAVKLRDALLSYTPEKGALGFMHAVCATPDMMNLYLRRDDREIMDQIVMDRGKELLFPVPDLDSPDYDYFLSELKTAMVLDAWISEQDEEALLKASGIGPGDLHNKVEVGEWLLYSMRELSNIFNKDCYPVLPKMMTRMKYGVREDLLELVSLKGVGRVRARSLFKKGFTSITLLKEAPVNDLAKIIGIGDLLAQRIKSQVDPLFVMDKKARNAEKAALKEETPAKERGQTKLFDF
;
A
#
# COMPACT_ATOMS: atom_id res chain seq x y z
N LEU A 1 -18.78 26.95 -8.56
CA LEU A 1 -17.55 27.75 -8.34
C LEU A 1 -16.90 28.11 -9.67
N PHE A 2 -17.65 28.71 -10.61
CA PHE A 2 -17.10 29.18 -11.90
C PHE A 2 -17.87 30.46 -12.27
N LYS A 3 -17.14 31.52 -12.64
CA LYS A 3 -17.69 32.77 -13.21
C LYS A 3 -17.45 32.77 -14.72
N GLU A 4 -18.35 33.40 -15.47
CA GLU A 4 -18.18 33.65 -16.92
C GLU A 4 -16.88 34.42 -17.21
N GLY A 5 -16.08 33.95 -18.17
CA GLY A 5 -14.85 34.60 -18.63
C GLY A 5 -13.58 33.74 -18.61
N MET A 6 -13.61 32.56 -17.97
CA MET A 6 -12.42 31.70 -17.85
C MET A 6 -12.21 30.82 -19.10
N VAL A 7 -11.02 30.90 -19.71
CA VAL A 7 -10.61 30.06 -20.85
C VAL A 7 -10.17 28.69 -20.35
N ARG A 8 -10.67 27.62 -20.98
CA ARG A 8 -10.35 26.22 -20.67
C ARG A 8 -9.09 25.77 -21.41
N CYS A 9 -8.14 25.19 -20.68
CA CYS A 9 -7.07 24.35 -21.26
C CYS A 9 -7.19 22.92 -20.69
N PRO A 10 -7.37 21.88 -21.53
CA PRO A 10 -7.59 20.53 -21.02
C PRO A 10 -6.31 19.93 -20.43
N GLY A 11 -6.41 19.43 -19.18
CA GLY A 11 -5.40 18.56 -18.56
C GLY A 11 -4.94 19.02 -17.17
N ILE A 12 -4.79 20.32 -16.95
CA ILE A 12 -4.43 20.92 -15.65
C ILE A 12 -5.02 22.34 -15.65
N ASP A 13 -6.18 22.53 -15.03
CA ASP A 13 -6.89 23.82 -15.05
C ASP A 13 -6.11 24.87 -14.22
N PHE A 14 -5.16 25.57 -14.85
CA PHE A 14 -4.63 26.82 -14.33
C PHE A 14 -5.61 27.93 -14.68
N LEU A 15 -6.27 28.47 -13.65
CA LEU A 15 -7.14 29.64 -13.77
C LEU A 15 -6.30 30.89 -13.48
N ALA A 16 -6.03 31.68 -14.52
CA ALA A 16 -5.49 33.03 -14.38
C ALA A 16 -6.43 34.00 -15.10
N ASP A 17 -6.97 34.98 -14.36
CA ASP A 17 -7.86 36.00 -14.91
C ASP A 17 -7.10 37.01 -15.80
N GLU A 18 -5.79 37.16 -15.61
CA GLU A 18 -4.92 38.08 -16.37
C GLU A 18 -3.49 37.53 -16.52
N VAL A 19 -2.74 37.99 -17.54
CA VAL A 19 -1.36 37.56 -17.85
C VAL A 19 -0.37 37.90 -16.71
N GLU A 20 -0.70 38.88 -15.88
CA GLU A 20 0.07 39.32 -14.70
C GLU A 20 -0.61 38.93 -13.36
N ALA A 21 -1.51 37.94 -13.37
CA ALA A 21 -2.16 37.51 -12.14
C ALA A 21 -1.16 36.85 -11.17
N ASP A 22 -1.17 37.27 -9.90
CA ASP A 22 -0.40 36.68 -8.82
C ASP A 22 -0.84 35.21 -8.61
N LEU A 23 -0.05 34.26 -9.12
CA LEU A 23 -0.36 32.83 -9.06
C LEU A 23 -0.28 32.32 -7.62
N LYS A 24 -1.41 31.88 -7.09
CA LYS A 24 -1.50 31.28 -5.75
C LYS A 24 -1.97 29.85 -5.83
N ALA A 25 -1.26 28.98 -5.14
CA ALA A 25 -1.67 27.59 -4.99
C ALA A 25 -3.03 27.51 -4.28
N THR A 26 -3.93 26.70 -4.83
CA THR A 26 -5.18 26.35 -4.15
C THR A 26 -4.89 25.50 -2.92
N PHE A 27 -5.86 25.37 -2.00
CA PHE A 27 -5.72 24.45 -0.86
C PHE A 27 -5.41 23.02 -1.33
N PHE A 28 -6.10 22.56 -2.38
CA PHE A 28 -5.83 21.27 -3.00
C PHE A 28 -4.40 21.21 -3.55
N GLY A 29 -3.99 22.17 -4.38
CA GLY A 29 -2.64 22.21 -4.96
C GLY A 29 -1.51 22.23 -3.92
N LYS A 30 -1.69 22.96 -2.81
CA LYS A 30 -0.73 22.94 -1.70
C LYS A 30 -0.63 21.55 -1.06
N ARG A 31 -1.76 20.87 -0.86
CA ARG A 31 -1.77 19.49 -0.33
C ARG A 31 -1.10 18.51 -1.27
N LEU A 32 -1.28 18.65 -2.58
CA LEU A 32 -0.58 17.81 -3.56
C LEU A 32 0.94 17.99 -3.48
N SER A 33 1.38 19.25 -3.37
CA SER A 33 2.79 19.58 -3.19
C SER A 33 3.36 18.99 -1.89
N ASP A 34 2.60 19.01 -0.78
CA ASP A 34 3.01 18.38 0.48
C ASP A 34 3.13 16.84 0.35
N LEU A 35 2.26 16.23 -0.44
CA LEU A 35 2.22 14.78 -0.70
C LEU A 35 3.25 14.29 -1.72
N TYR A 36 3.83 15.21 -2.48
CA TYR A 36 4.83 14.96 -3.52
C TYR A 36 4.34 14.09 -4.69
N ILE A 37 3.03 14.09 -4.97
CA ILE A 37 2.42 13.33 -6.07
C ILE A 37 2.24 14.18 -7.33
N ASP A 38 2.25 13.53 -8.50
CA ASP A 38 1.97 14.21 -9.76
C ASP A 38 0.54 14.81 -9.78
N PRO A 39 0.33 16.04 -10.32
CA PRO A 39 -1.00 16.64 -10.39
C PRO A 39 -2.05 15.79 -11.14
N VAL A 40 -1.65 15.05 -12.18
CA VAL A 40 -2.52 14.12 -12.91
C VAL A 40 -2.86 12.92 -12.05
N SER A 41 -1.90 12.39 -11.29
CA SER A 41 -2.16 11.34 -10.29
C SER A 41 -3.19 11.82 -9.27
N ALA A 42 -3.01 13.02 -8.74
CA ALA A 42 -3.95 13.59 -7.77
C ALA A 42 -5.38 13.72 -8.31
N VAL A 43 -5.53 14.11 -9.57
CA VAL A 43 -6.83 14.18 -10.26
C VAL A 43 -7.44 12.79 -10.40
N LYS A 44 -6.67 11.79 -10.85
CA LYS A 44 -7.14 10.40 -10.94
C LYS A 44 -7.56 9.85 -9.58
N LEU A 45 -6.74 10.05 -8.55
CA LEU A 45 -7.04 9.60 -7.18
C LEU A 45 -8.30 10.29 -6.61
N ARG A 46 -8.47 11.59 -6.86
CA ARG A 46 -9.70 12.33 -6.51
C ARG A 46 -10.93 11.72 -7.19
N ASP A 47 -10.86 11.46 -8.49
CA ASP A 47 -11.99 10.94 -9.26
C ASP A 47 -12.34 9.50 -8.83
N ALA A 48 -11.33 8.70 -8.47
CA ALA A 48 -11.52 7.40 -7.85
C ALA A 48 -12.23 7.49 -6.50
N LEU A 49 -11.86 8.45 -5.64
CA LEU A 49 -12.52 8.70 -4.36
C LEU A 49 -13.98 9.12 -4.55
N LEU A 50 -14.28 9.99 -5.51
CA LEU A 50 -15.65 10.41 -5.82
C LEU A 50 -16.51 9.26 -6.35
N SER A 51 -15.89 8.29 -7.01
CA SER A 51 -16.56 7.12 -7.61
C SER A 51 -16.68 5.92 -6.65
N TYR A 52 -16.12 6.01 -5.45
CA TYR A 52 -16.15 4.94 -4.45
C TYR A 52 -17.52 4.81 -3.79
N THR A 53 -17.96 3.56 -3.64
CA THR A 53 -19.09 3.18 -2.78
C THR A 53 -18.65 2.02 -1.87
N PRO A 54 -19.26 1.84 -0.68
CA PRO A 54 -18.88 0.78 0.26
C PRO A 54 -18.95 -0.66 -0.29
N GLU A 55 -19.72 -0.87 -1.36
CA GLU A 55 -19.86 -2.16 -2.04
C GLU A 55 -18.65 -2.52 -2.92
N LYS A 56 -17.82 -1.55 -3.28
CA LYS A 56 -16.66 -1.78 -4.15
C LYS A 56 -15.51 -2.47 -3.41
N GLY A 57 -14.96 -3.49 -4.05
CA GLY A 57 -13.88 -4.33 -3.53
C GLY A 57 -12.51 -3.66 -3.50
N ALA A 58 -11.51 -4.40 -3.02
CA ALA A 58 -10.13 -3.93 -2.89
C ALA A 58 -9.48 -3.64 -4.26
N LEU A 59 -9.87 -4.37 -5.31
CA LEU A 59 -9.32 -4.23 -6.65
C LEU A 59 -9.49 -2.81 -7.20
N GLY A 60 -10.60 -2.13 -6.88
CA GLY A 60 -10.82 -0.75 -7.30
C GLY A 60 -9.74 0.21 -6.79
N PHE A 61 -9.26 0.03 -5.56
CA PHE A 61 -8.16 0.82 -5.01
C PHE A 61 -6.81 0.45 -5.65
N MET A 62 -6.56 -0.84 -5.89
CA MET A 62 -5.33 -1.29 -6.58
C MET A 62 -5.25 -0.71 -7.99
N HIS A 63 -6.37 -0.76 -8.73
CA HIS A 63 -6.46 -0.18 -10.05
C HIS A 63 -6.33 1.35 -10.01
N ALA A 64 -6.95 2.01 -9.02
CA ALA A 64 -6.85 3.45 -8.87
C ALA A 64 -5.41 3.95 -8.72
N VAL A 65 -4.59 3.26 -7.92
CA VAL A 65 -3.17 3.62 -7.79
C VAL A 65 -2.37 3.25 -9.04
N CYS A 66 -2.68 2.13 -9.70
CA CYS A 66 -1.99 1.72 -10.93
C CYS A 66 -2.32 2.61 -12.14
N ALA A 67 -3.50 3.23 -12.17
CA ALA A 67 -3.85 4.17 -13.22
C ALA A 67 -3.09 5.50 -13.11
N THR A 68 -2.41 5.78 -12.00
CA THR A 68 -1.65 7.02 -11.86
C THR A 68 -0.33 6.99 -12.64
N PRO A 69 0.13 8.13 -13.21
CA PRO A 69 1.44 8.20 -13.87
C PRO A 69 2.62 7.94 -12.91
N ASP A 70 2.43 8.09 -11.59
CA ASP A 70 3.44 7.74 -10.58
C ASP A 70 3.72 6.21 -10.52
N MET A 71 2.77 5.37 -10.97
CA MET A 71 2.95 3.92 -11.01
C MET A 71 3.52 3.46 -12.37
N MET A 72 4.72 2.86 -12.34
CA MET A 72 5.32 2.26 -13.54
C MET A 72 4.71 0.88 -13.85
N ASN A 73 3.62 0.82 -14.63
CA ASN A 73 2.90 -0.44 -14.88
C ASN A 73 3.69 -1.53 -15.62
N LEU A 74 3.24 -2.78 -15.44
CA LEU A 74 3.78 -3.96 -16.10
C LEU A 74 3.33 -4.05 -17.56
N TYR A 75 4.26 -4.38 -18.45
CA TYR A 75 3.93 -4.65 -19.85
C TYR A 75 3.03 -5.88 -20.00
N LEU A 76 2.10 -5.80 -20.96
CA LEU A 76 1.29 -6.93 -21.38
C LEU A 76 2.09 -7.89 -22.24
N ARG A 77 1.99 -9.17 -21.92
CA ARG A 77 2.43 -10.27 -22.78
C ARG A 77 1.25 -10.74 -23.62
N ARG A 78 1.56 -11.54 -24.64
CA ARG A 78 0.56 -12.09 -25.56
C ARG A 78 -0.57 -12.82 -24.82
N ASP A 79 -0.22 -13.63 -23.84
CA ASP A 79 -1.17 -14.47 -23.11
C ASP A 79 -1.90 -13.69 -22.00
N ASP A 80 -1.41 -12.50 -21.61
CA ASP A 80 -2.04 -11.70 -20.55
C ASP A 80 -3.35 -11.07 -21.02
N ARG A 81 -3.48 -10.74 -22.31
CA ARG A 81 -4.65 -10.02 -22.83
C ARG A 81 -5.95 -10.76 -22.54
N GLU A 82 -6.01 -12.03 -22.95
CA GLU A 82 -7.20 -12.87 -22.76
C GLU A 82 -7.55 -13.03 -21.27
N ILE A 83 -6.54 -13.17 -20.41
CA ILE A 83 -6.73 -13.26 -18.96
C ILE A 83 -7.28 -11.93 -18.41
N MET A 84 -6.73 -10.79 -18.84
CA MET A 84 -7.19 -9.49 -18.37
C MET A 84 -8.60 -9.17 -18.87
N ASP A 85 -8.93 -9.48 -20.11
CA ASP A 85 -10.30 -9.33 -20.65
C ASP A 85 -11.32 -10.13 -19.83
N GLN A 86 -10.97 -11.37 -19.44
CA GLN A 86 -11.82 -12.18 -18.57
C GLN A 86 -12.00 -11.53 -17.19
N ILE A 87 -10.94 -10.99 -16.60
CA ILE A 87 -11.00 -10.28 -15.32
C ILE A 87 -11.88 -9.02 -15.42
N VAL A 88 -11.83 -8.29 -16.54
CA VAL A 88 -12.70 -7.14 -16.79
C VAL A 88 -14.18 -7.56 -16.77
N MET A 89 -14.52 -8.67 -17.43
CA MET A 89 -15.89 -9.19 -17.44
C MET A 89 -16.36 -9.60 -16.03
N ASP A 90 -15.50 -10.29 -15.27
CA ASP A 90 -15.86 -10.87 -13.98
C ASP A 90 -15.85 -9.84 -12.84
N ARG A 91 -14.88 -8.93 -12.84
CA ARG A 91 -14.55 -8.05 -11.71
C ARG A 91 -14.53 -6.57 -12.06
N GLY A 92 -14.86 -6.18 -13.30
CA GLY A 92 -14.88 -4.78 -13.74
C GLY A 92 -15.79 -3.87 -12.88
N LYS A 93 -16.83 -4.43 -12.25
CA LYS A 93 -17.73 -3.70 -11.34
C LYS A 93 -17.05 -3.24 -10.03
N GLU A 94 -15.95 -3.88 -9.63
CA GLU A 94 -15.17 -3.47 -8.46
C GLU A 94 -14.36 -2.19 -8.72
N LEU A 95 -14.14 -1.83 -10.00
CA LEU A 95 -13.27 -0.72 -10.39
C LEU A 95 -13.84 0.64 -10.02
N LEU A 96 -12.93 1.58 -9.75
CA LEU A 96 -13.27 2.98 -9.44
C LEU A 96 -13.32 3.88 -10.68
N PHE A 97 -12.88 3.36 -11.83
CA PHE A 97 -12.97 4.03 -13.12
C PHE A 97 -13.86 3.24 -14.07
N PRO A 98 -14.50 3.91 -15.04
CA PRO A 98 -15.17 3.22 -16.12
C PRO A 98 -14.15 2.42 -16.94
N VAL A 99 -14.56 1.26 -17.42
CA VAL A 99 -13.77 0.47 -18.38
C VAL A 99 -13.80 1.20 -19.73
N PRO A 100 -12.63 1.46 -20.37
CA PRO A 100 -12.60 2.05 -21.70
C PRO A 100 -13.24 1.14 -22.75
N ASP A 101 -13.68 1.72 -23.87
CA ASP A 101 -14.17 0.94 -25.01
C ASP A 101 -13.06 0.05 -25.58
N LEU A 102 -13.42 -1.18 -26.00
CA LEU A 102 -12.48 -2.18 -26.52
C LEU A 102 -11.67 -1.69 -27.73
N ASP A 103 -12.28 -0.84 -28.56
CA ASP A 103 -11.66 -0.29 -29.77
C ASP A 103 -10.84 0.98 -29.50
N SER A 104 -10.81 1.47 -28.24
CA SER A 104 -10.06 2.65 -27.86
C SER A 104 -8.56 2.34 -27.76
N PRO A 105 -7.67 3.24 -28.21
CA PRO A 105 -6.23 3.15 -27.94
C PRO A 105 -5.89 3.04 -26.45
N ASP A 106 -6.77 3.55 -25.58
CA ASP A 106 -6.58 3.53 -24.12
C ASP A 106 -6.80 2.15 -23.50
N TYR A 107 -7.45 1.22 -24.21
CA TYR A 107 -7.78 -0.09 -23.66
C TYR A 107 -6.54 -0.91 -23.31
N ASP A 108 -5.50 -0.85 -24.13
CA ASP A 108 -4.23 -1.55 -23.87
C ASP A 108 -3.48 -0.98 -22.66
N TYR A 109 -3.52 0.33 -22.48
CA TYR A 109 -2.97 0.98 -21.28
C TYR A 109 -3.76 0.56 -20.04
N PHE A 110 -5.08 0.55 -20.13
CA PHE A 110 -5.95 0.07 -19.06
C PHE A 110 -5.69 -1.40 -18.69
N LEU A 111 -5.50 -2.29 -19.66
CA LEU A 111 -5.17 -3.69 -19.38
C LEU A 111 -3.79 -3.82 -18.69
N SER A 112 -2.82 -2.96 -19.01
CA SER A 112 -1.53 -2.89 -18.32
C SER A 112 -1.66 -2.39 -16.87
N GLU A 113 -2.48 -1.37 -16.64
CA GLU A 113 -2.87 -0.88 -15.31
C GLU A 113 -3.52 -2.00 -14.50
N LEU A 114 -4.50 -2.70 -15.09
CA LEU A 114 -5.23 -3.81 -14.48
C LEU A 114 -4.31 -4.99 -14.16
N LYS A 115 -3.41 -5.37 -15.07
CA LYS A 115 -2.42 -6.42 -14.80
C LYS A 115 -1.60 -6.09 -13.56
N THR A 116 -1.12 -4.86 -13.46
CA THR A 116 -0.33 -4.40 -12.31
C THR A 116 -1.18 -4.42 -11.03
N ALA A 117 -2.43 -3.97 -11.12
CA ALA A 117 -3.39 -4.02 -10.02
C ALA A 117 -3.67 -5.45 -9.54
N MET A 118 -3.74 -6.43 -10.44
CA MET A 118 -3.93 -7.84 -10.11
C MET A 118 -2.74 -8.45 -9.37
N VAL A 119 -1.51 -8.00 -9.67
CA VAL A 119 -0.33 -8.39 -8.87
C VAL A 119 -0.47 -7.89 -7.43
N LEU A 120 -0.87 -6.63 -7.25
CA LEU A 120 -1.09 -6.05 -5.93
C LEU A 120 -2.28 -6.71 -5.20
N ASP A 121 -3.37 -7.02 -5.91
CA ASP A 121 -4.54 -7.73 -5.37
C ASP A 121 -4.17 -9.14 -4.89
N ALA A 122 -3.34 -9.86 -5.66
CA ALA A 122 -2.80 -11.17 -5.27
C ALA A 122 -1.89 -11.08 -4.04
N TRP A 123 -1.03 -10.04 -3.98
CA TRP A 123 -0.18 -9.77 -2.84
C TRP A 123 -0.98 -9.54 -1.55
N ILE A 124 -1.99 -8.67 -1.56
CA ILE A 124 -2.87 -8.40 -0.40
C ILE A 124 -3.85 -9.54 -0.09
N SER A 125 -3.92 -10.55 -0.96
CA SER A 125 -4.70 -11.77 -0.75
C SER A 125 -3.87 -12.91 -0.15
N GLU A 126 -2.59 -12.67 0.12
CA GLU A 126 -1.60 -13.64 0.62
C GLU A 126 -1.35 -14.80 -0.35
N GLN A 127 -1.35 -14.52 -1.65
CA GLN A 127 -0.80 -15.48 -2.61
C GLN A 127 0.67 -15.75 -2.29
N ASP A 128 1.10 -16.97 -2.54
CA ASP A 128 2.51 -17.35 -2.40
C ASP A 128 3.37 -16.45 -3.29
N GLU A 129 4.48 -15.94 -2.73
CA GLU A 129 5.29 -14.94 -3.41
C GLU A 129 6.00 -15.53 -4.63
N GLU A 130 6.56 -16.73 -4.51
CA GLU A 130 7.23 -17.38 -5.64
C GLU A 130 6.24 -17.65 -6.78
N ALA A 131 5.03 -18.14 -6.44
CA ALA A 131 3.95 -18.34 -7.40
C ALA A 131 3.52 -17.03 -8.07
N LEU A 132 3.35 -15.96 -7.29
CA LEU A 132 2.98 -14.62 -7.79
C LEU A 132 4.03 -14.04 -8.75
N LEU A 133 5.30 -14.09 -8.35
CA LEU A 133 6.43 -13.60 -9.15
C LEU A 133 6.53 -14.37 -10.46
N LYS A 134 6.37 -15.70 -10.43
CA LYS A 134 6.40 -16.55 -11.61
C LYS A 134 5.23 -16.27 -12.56
N ALA A 135 4.01 -16.20 -12.04
CA ALA A 135 2.80 -15.97 -12.85
C ALA A 135 2.83 -14.60 -13.53
N SER A 136 3.29 -13.58 -12.81
CA SER A 136 3.40 -12.20 -13.33
C SER A 136 4.67 -11.98 -14.16
N GLY A 137 5.64 -12.89 -13.99
CA GLY A 137 7.01 -12.84 -14.50
C GLY A 137 7.74 -11.54 -14.16
N ILE A 138 7.73 -11.19 -12.87
CA ILE A 138 8.44 -10.05 -12.29
C ILE A 138 9.43 -10.54 -11.23
N GLY A 139 10.42 -9.71 -10.89
CA GLY A 139 11.35 -10.00 -9.79
C GLY A 139 10.81 -9.56 -8.42
N PRO A 140 11.42 -10.02 -7.31
CA PRO A 140 11.09 -9.56 -5.96
C PRO A 140 11.25 -8.04 -5.79
N GLY A 141 12.27 -7.46 -6.42
CA GLY A 141 12.51 -6.01 -6.40
C GLY A 141 11.40 -5.21 -7.10
N ASP A 142 10.87 -5.74 -8.20
CA ASP A 142 9.74 -5.11 -8.90
C ASP A 142 8.50 -5.11 -8.01
N LEU A 143 8.17 -6.26 -7.41
CA LEU A 143 7.03 -6.37 -6.49
C LEU A 143 7.19 -5.41 -5.31
N HIS A 144 8.37 -5.36 -4.70
CA HIS A 144 8.64 -4.46 -3.57
C HIS A 144 8.44 -2.99 -3.94
N ASN A 145 8.99 -2.55 -5.08
CA ASN A 145 8.81 -1.20 -5.59
C ASN A 145 7.32 -0.88 -5.84
N LYS A 146 6.58 -1.80 -6.47
CA LYS A 146 5.14 -1.64 -6.71
C LYS A 146 4.35 -1.51 -5.41
N VAL A 147 4.69 -2.31 -4.41
CA VAL A 147 4.07 -2.27 -3.07
C VAL A 147 4.39 -0.95 -2.36
N GLU A 148 5.62 -0.46 -2.43
CA GLU A 148 6.05 0.80 -1.82
C GLU A 148 5.33 2.00 -2.45
N VAL A 149 5.36 2.11 -3.79
CA VAL A 149 4.65 3.16 -4.53
C VAL A 149 3.14 3.06 -4.30
N GLY A 150 2.59 1.84 -4.30
CA GLY A 150 1.18 1.59 -3.99
C GLY A 150 0.78 2.03 -2.58
N GLU A 151 1.60 1.75 -1.56
CA GLU A 151 1.37 2.22 -0.18
C GLU A 151 1.37 3.75 -0.11
N TRP A 152 2.33 4.40 -0.76
CA TRP A 152 2.44 5.86 -0.79
C TRP A 152 1.26 6.53 -1.51
N LEU A 153 0.81 5.96 -2.63
CA LEU A 153 -0.38 6.47 -3.34
C LEU A 153 -1.67 6.24 -2.54
N LEU A 154 -1.81 5.11 -1.83
CA LEU A 154 -2.93 4.88 -0.91
C LEU A 154 -2.91 5.85 0.27
N TYR A 155 -1.73 6.17 0.81
CA TYR A 155 -1.57 7.23 1.81
C TYR A 155 -2.05 8.57 1.26
N SER A 156 -1.66 8.91 0.04
CA SER A 156 -2.10 10.14 -0.63
C SER A 156 -3.61 10.15 -0.84
N MET A 157 -4.22 9.05 -1.29
CA MET A 157 -5.67 8.89 -1.36
C MET A 157 -6.34 9.12 0.00
N ARG A 158 -5.74 8.65 1.10
CA ARG A 158 -6.28 8.83 2.46
C ARG A 158 -6.32 10.30 2.85
N GLU A 159 -5.24 11.05 2.60
CA GLU A 159 -5.21 12.48 2.89
C GLU A 159 -6.24 13.26 2.05
N LEU A 160 -6.44 12.86 0.79
CA LEU A 160 -7.44 13.44 -0.09
C LEU A 160 -8.89 13.03 0.27
N SER A 161 -9.09 11.84 0.84
CA SER A 161 -10.42 11.32 1.19
C SER A 161 -11.16 12.22 2.18
N ASN A 162 -10.46 12.88 3.10
CA ASN A 162 -11.04 13.84 4.04
C ASN A 162 -11.74 15.03 3.34
N ILE A 163 -11.32 15.34 2.11
CA ILE A 163 -11.83 16.45 1.30
C ILE A 163 -12.94 15.96 0.37
N PHE A 164 -12.73 14.82 -0.31
CA PHE A 164 -13.58 14.39 -1.43
C PHE A 164 -14.56 13.27 -1.10
N ASN A 165 -14.21 12.33 -0.22
CA ASN A 165 -15.10 11.23 0.17
C ASN A 165 -14.68 10.62 1.52
N LYS A 166 -15.39 10.98 2.60
CA LYS A 166 -15.08 10.53 3.96
C LYS A 166 -15.33 9.04 4.17
N ASP A 167 -16.16 8.40 3.36
CA ASP A 167 -16.45 6.96 3.49
C ASP A 167 -15.23 6.10 3.15
N CYS A 168 -14.29 6.62 2.36
CA CYS A 168 -13.02 5.96 2.06
C CYS A 168 -12.04 5.99 3.25
N TYR A 169 -12.15 6.99 4.13
CA TYR A 169 -11.17 7.23 5.20
C TYR A 169 -10.95 6.04 6.14
N PRO A 170 -11.97 5.29 6.63
CA PRO A 170 -11.74 4.11 7.46
C PRO A 170 -11.18 2.91 6.69
N VAL A 171 -11.37 2.85 5.37
CA VAL A 171 -10.97 1.72 4.52
C VAL A 171 -9.50 1.83 4.11
N LEU A 172 -9.03 3.05 3.80
CA LEU A 172 -7.69 3.28 3.29
C LEU A 172 -6.55 2.90 4.26
N PRO A 173 -6.60 3.16 5.58
CA PRO A 173 -5.57 2.70 6.52
C PRO A 173 -5.45 1.17 6.57
N LYS A 174 -6.59 0.46 6.47
CA LYS A 174 -6.60 -0.99 6.35
C LYS A 174 -5.91 -1.40 5.05
N MET A 175 -6.27 -0.77 3.94
CA MET A 175 -5.67 -1.06 2.63
C MET A 175 -4.16 -0.81 2.60
N MET A 176 -3.69 0.29 3.18
CA MET A 176 -2.26 0.59 3.31
C MET A 176 -1.53 -0.52 4.08
N THR A 177 -2.10 -0.98 5.20
CA THR A 177 -1.50 -2.06 5.99
C THR A 177 -1.48 -3.37 5.22
N ARG A 178 -2.57 -3.70 4.50
CA ARG A 178 -2.63 -4.87 3.62
C ARG A 178 -1.60 -4.79 2.50
N MET A 179 -1.45 -3.63 1.88
CA MET A 179 -0.44 -3.36 0.85
C MET A 179 0.97 -3.56 1.40
N LYS A 180 1.30 -2.88 2.51
CA LYS A 180 2.63 -2.95 3.12
C LYS A 180 3.08 -4.38 3.44
N TYR A 181 2.20 -5.16 4.05
CA TYR A 181 2.55 -6.47 4.58
C TYR A 181 2.11 -7.65 3.70
N GLY A 182 1.32 -7.41 2.65
CA GLY A 182 0.78 -8.47 1.79
C GLY A 182 -0.18 -9.39 2.52
N VAL A 183 -1.10 -8.82 3.30
CA VAL A 183 -2.02 -9.60 4.15
C VAL A 183 -3.48 -9.32 3.86
N ARG A 184 -4.32 -10.31 4.16
CA ARG A 184 -5.77 -10.15 4.24
C ARG A 184 -6.16 -9.38 5.50
N GLU A 185 -7.42 -8.94 5.53
CA GLU A 185 -7.94 -8.09 6.60
C GLU A 185 -7.94 -8.77 7.98
N ASP A 186 -8.04 -10.09 8.02
CA ASP A 186 -8.04 -10.89 9.26
C ASP A 186 -6.70 -10.86 10.02
N LEU A 187 -5.60 -10.44 9.38
CA LEU A 187 -4.28 -10.37 10.00
C LEU A 187 -3.86 -8.96 10.42
N LEU A 188 -4.69 -7.93 10.19
CA LEU A 188 -4.31 -6.53 10.41
C LEU A 188 -3.80 -6.24 11.83
N GLU A 189 -4.45 -6.82 12.84
CA GLU A 189 -4.01 -6.68 14.23
C GLU A 189 -2.63 -7.34 14.48
N LEU A 190 -2.39 -8.50 13.88
CA LEU A 190 -1.18 -9.28 14.13
C LEU A 190 0.05 -8.67 13.47
N VAL A 191 -0.07 -8.14 12.26
CA VAL A 191 1.05 -7.50 11.54
C VAL A 191 1.42 -6.14 12.11
N SER A 192 0.59 -5.54 12.95
CA SER A 192 0.94 -4.32 13.68
C SER A 192 2.07 -4.54 14.70
N LEU A 193 2.31 -5.80 15.09
CA LEU A 193 3.34 -6.17 16.05
C LEU A 193 4.72 -6.19 15.40
N LYS A 194 5.69 -5.55 16.05
CA LYS A 194 7.07 -5.50 15.54
C LYS A 194 7.66 -6.90 15.44
N GLY A 195 8.24 -7.20 14.28
CA GLY A 195 8.83 -8.51 13.97
C GLY A 195 7.82 -9.55 13.48
N VAL A 196 6.55 -9.20 13.29
CA VAL A 196 5.52 -10.09 12.75
C VAL A 196 5.16 -9.66 11.32
N GLY A 197 5.76 -10.33 10.33
CA GLY A 197 5.37 -10.19 8.92
C GLY A 197 4.27 -11.19 8.51
N ARG A 198 3.91 -11.21 7.23
CA ARG A 198 2.88 -12.07 6.62
C ARG A 198 2.90 -13.53 7.08
N VAL A 199 4.05 -14.19 6.94
CA VAL A 199 4.20 -15.63 7.23
C VAL A 199 3.96 -15.90 8.72
N ARG A 200 4.55 -15.09 9.61
CA ARG A 200 4.42 -15.24 11.06
C ARG A 200 3.00 -14.92 11.52
N ALA A 201 2.39 -13.86 10.99
CA ALA A 201 1.00 -13.51 11.26
C ALA A 201 0.05 -14.66 10.88
N ARG A 202 0.25 -15.26 9.69
CA ARG A 202 -0.58 -16.39 9.27
C ARG A 202 -0.36 -17.64 10.13
N SER A 203 0.87 -17.90 10.59
CA SER A 203 1.16 -18.98 11.55
C SER A 203 0.46 -18.78 12.90
N LEU A 204 0.43 -17.55 13.42
CA LEU A 204 -0.32 -17.19 14.64
C LEU A 204 -1.81 -17.43 14.46
N PHE A 205 -2.37 -16.92 13.37
CA PHE A 205 -3.79 -17.04 13.06
C PHE A 205 -4.23 -18.51 12.94
N LYS A 206 -3.43 -19.35 12.26
CA LYS A 206 -3.70 -20.80 12.13
C LYS A 206 -3.69 -21.54 13.49
N LYS A 207 -3.03 -20.99 14.50
CA LYS A 207 -3.00 -21.54 15.86
C LYS A 207 -4.08 -20.95 16.78
N GLY A 208 -4.99 -20.14 16.22
CA GLY A 208 -6.11 -19.55 16.96
C GLY A 208 -5.81 -18.21 17.60
N PHE A 209 -4.61 -17.65 17.43
CA PHE A 209 -4.27 -16.32 17.92
C PHE A 209 -4.67 -15.26 16.89
N THR A 210 -5.94 -14.88 16.90
CA THR A 210 -6.52 -13.96 15.90
C THR A 210 -6.50 -12.50 16.33
N SER A 211 -6.41 -12.21 17.63
CA SER A 211 -6.48 -10.85 18.18
C SER A 211 -5.41 -10.57 19.22
N ILE A 212 -5.16 -9.30 19.50
CA ILE A 212 -4.23 -8.84 20.55
C ILE A 212 -4.64 -9.40 21.92
N THR A 213 -5.94 -9.50 22.19
CA THR A 213 -6.48 -10.06 23.45
C THR A 213 -6.07 -11.52 23.62
N LEU A 214 -6.21 -12.35 22.58
CA LEU A 214 -5.82 -13.76 22.63
C LEU A 214 -4.31 -13.92 22.80
N LEU A 215 -3.50 -13.06 22.18
CA LEU A 215 -2.05 -13.03 22.41
C LEU A 215 -1.69 -12.64 23.85
N LYS A 216 -2.47 -11.74 24.46
CA LYS A 216 -2.31 -11.34 25.85
C LYS A 216 -2.69 -12.45 26.84
N GLU A 217 -3.55 -13.37 26.48
CA GLU A 217 -3.88 -14.54 27.33
C GLU A 217 -2.93 -15.71 27.09
N ALA A 218 -2.37 -15.84 25.89
CA ALA A 218 -1.51 -16.96 25.50
C ALA A 218 -0.23 -17.08 26.35
N PRO A 219 0.15 -18.27 26.83
CA PRO A 219 1.44 -18.46 27.48
C PRO A 219 2.59 -18.32 26.47
N VAL A 220 3.70 -17.74 26.89
CA VAL A 220 4.87 -17.48 26.03
C VAL A 220 5.37 -18.76 25.37
N ASN A 221 5.36 -19.88 26.11
CA ASN A 221 5.80 -21.18 25.59
C ASN A 221 4.97 -21.67 24.40
N ASP A 222 3.68 -21.32 24.33
CA ASP A 222 2.84 -21.75 23.21
C ASP A 222 3.07 -20.87 21.98
N LEU A 223 3.34 -19.58 22.17
CA LEU A 223 3.78 -18.68 21.10
C LEU A 223 5.15 -19.11 20.54
N ALA A 224 6.07 -19.54 21.40
CA ALA A 224 7.41 -19.96 21.02
C ALA A 224 7.47 -21.27 20.21
N LYS A 225 6.43 -22.12 20.33
CA LYS A 225 6.30 -23.37 19.55
C LYS A 225 5.82 -23.11 18.11
N ILE A 226 5.40 -21.89 17.79
CA ILE A 226 4.87 -21.55 16.47
C ILE A 226 6.03 -21.41 15.50
N ILE A 227 5.86 -22.00 14.31
CA ILE A 227 6.87 -21.96 13.25
C ILE A 227 7.19 -20.50 12.92
N GLY A 228 8.48 -20.15 13.03
CA GLY A 228 9.01 -18.82 12.75
C GLY A 228 8.94 -17.84 13.93
N ILE A 229 8.38 -18.22 15.07
CA ILE A 229 8.27 -17.40 16.29
C ILE A 229 9.05 -18.11 17.40
N GLY A 230 10.37 -17.93 17.44
CA GLY A 230 11.20 -18.48 18.51
C GLY A 230 11.00 -17.77 19.85
N ASP A 231 11.63 -18.28 20.91
CA ASP A 231 11.48 -17.79 22.30
C ASP A 231 11.62 -16.27 22.46
N LEU A 232 12.65 -15.68 21.82
CA LEU A 232 12.92 -14.25 21.92
C LEU A 232 11.80 -13.42 21.27
N LEU A 233 11.30 -13.86 20.12
CA LEU A 233 10.21 -13.16 19.43
C LEU A 233 8.89 -13.35 20.18
N ALA A 234 8.62 -14.53 20.74
CA ALA A 234 7.46 -14.77 21.58
C ALA A 234 7.43 -13.84 22.80
N GLN A 235 8.57 -13.67 23.48
CA GLN A 235 8.68 -12.73 24.60
C GLN A 235 8.52 -11.27 24.16
N ARG A 236 9.08 -10.88 23.00
CA ARG A 236 8.88 -9.54 22.43
C ARG A 236 7.42 -9.27 22.06
N ILE A 237 6.74 -10.22 21.42
CA ILE A 237 5.32 -10.13 21.12
C ILE A 237 4.54 -9.94 22.42
N LYS A 238 4.82 -10.75 23.44
CA LYS A 238 4.15 -10.66 24.74
C LYS A 238 4.35 -9.30 25.41
N SER A 239 5.56 -8.77 25.37
CA SER A 239 5.88 -7.44 25.93
C SER A 239 5.18 -6.29 25.21
N GLN A 240 4.86 -6.45 23.92
CA GLN A 240 4.14 -5.43 23.15
C GLN A 240 2.64 -5.43 23.45
N VAL A 241 2.05 -6.59 23.75
CA VAL A 241 0.61 -6.73 23.99
C VAL A 241 0.23 -6.63 25.48
N ASP A 242 1.16 -6.93 26.39
CA ASP A 242 0.95 -6.88 27.83
C ASP A 242 1.97 -5.97 28.53
N PRO A 243 1.56 -4.75 28.95
CA PRO A 243 2.44 -3.82 29.67
C PRO A 243 2.99 -4.36 31.00
N LEU A 244 2.33 -5.37 31.59
CA LEU A 244 2.76 -5.98 32.85
C LEU A 244 3.76 -7.12 32.63
N PHE A 245 3.92 -7.59 31.40
CA PHE A 245 4.81 -8.70 31.09
C PHE A 245 6.27 -8.27 31.15
N VAL A 246 7.04 -8.96 31.99
CA VAL A 246 8.49 -8.77 32.12
C VAL A 246 9.20 -9.91 31.41
N MET A 247 9.94 -9.56 30.36
CA MET A 247 10.84 -10.50 29.67
C MET A 247 11.89 -11.09 30.62
N ASP A 248 12.28 -12.33 30.36
CA ASP A 248 13.31 -13.02 31.12
C ASP A 248 14.67 -12.32 31.00
N LYS A 249 15.52 -12.43 32.02
CA LYS A 249 16.88 -11.85 32.02
C LYS A 249 17.67 -12.25 30.77
N LYS A 250 17.56 -13.51 30.34
CA LYS A 250 18.24 -14.03 29.14
C LYS A 250 17.75 -13.31 27.87
N ALA A 251 16.44 -13.17 27.70
CA ALA A 251 15.84 -12.51 26.54
C ALA A 251 16.12 -11.00 26.53
N ARG A 252 16.07 -10.32 27.68
CA ARG A 252 16.47 -8.91 27.82
C ARG A 252 17.92 -8.66 27.42
N ASN A 253 18.83 -9.56 27.79
CA ASN A 253 20.24 -9.43 27.40
C ASN A 253 20.43 -9.64 25.89
N ALA A 254 19.74 -10.62 25.31
CA ALA A 254 19.77 -10.87 23.87
C ALA A 254 19.15 -9.71 23.07
N GLU A 255 18.07 -9.11 23.56
CA GLU A 255 17.46 -7.93 22.95
C GLU A 255 18.40 -6.71 22.98
N LYS A 256 19.05 -6.45 24.12
CA LYS A 256 20.07 -5.39 24.24
C LYS A 256 21.26 -5.61 23.31
N ALA A 257 21.60 -6.87 23.02
CA ALA A 257 22.65 -7.20 22.04
C ALA A 257 22.18 -6.88 20.61
N ALA A 258 20.98 -7.34 20.23
CA ALA A 258 20.41 -7.08 18.90
C ALA A 258 20.27 -5.57 18.60
N LEU A 259 19.81 -4.77 19.57
CA LEU A 259 19.69 -3.31 19.43
C LEU A 259 21.06 -2.61 19.25
N LYS A 260 22.14 -3.19 19.78
CA LYS A 260 23.50 -2.67 19.59
C LYS A 260 24.09 -3.02 18.22
N GLU A 261 23.60 -4.07 17.58
CA GLU A 261 24.00 -4.45 16.22
C GLU A 261 23.21 -3.69 15.16
N GLU A 262 21.92 -3.39 15.41
CA GLU A 262 21.07 -2.59 14.52
C GLU A 262 21.40 -1.09 14.55
N THR A 263 22.06 -0.61 15.61
CA THR A 263 22.65 0.74 15.57
C THR A 263 23.95 0.64 14.78
N PRO A 264 24.08 1.30 13.61
CA PRO A 264 25.36 1.30 12.90
C PRO A 264 26.40 1.83 13.88
N ALA A 265 27.45 1.04 14.11
CA ALA A 265 28.59 1.44 14.91
C ALA A 265 28.98 2.83 14.40
N LYS A 266 28.83 3.87 15.23
CA LYS A 266 29.08 5.28 14.86
C LYS A 266 30.21 5.35 13.85
N GLU A 267 29.85 5.41 12.56
CA GLU A 267 30.84 5.56 11.51
C GLU A 267 31.48 6.90 11.82
N ARG A 268 32.80 6.88 12.04
CA ARG A 268 33.59 8.11 12.13
C ARG A 268 33.31 8.84 10.83
N GLY A 269 32.48 9.87 10.89
CA GLY A 269 31.90 10.52 9.73
C GLY A 269 32.96 10.86 8.70
N GLN A 270 32.66 10.57 7.44
CA GLN A 270 33.42 11.00 6.30
C GLN A 270 33.56 12.53 6.37
N THR A 271 34.75 13.02 6.74
CA THR A 271 34.95 14.44 7.01
C THR A 271 35.08 15.29 5.74
N LYS A 272 35.23 14.70 4.53
CA LYS A 272 35.36 15.43 3.25
C LYS A 272 34.85 14.63 2.04
N LEU A 273 34.35 15.38 1.05
CA LEU A 273 33.59 14.96 -0.15
C LEU A 273 34.37 14.17 -1.22
N PHE A 274 35.65 13.83 -1.00
CA PHE A 274 36.52 13.31 -2.08
C PHE A 274 37.33 12.05 -1.73
N ASP A 275 36.99 11.36 -0.64
CA ASP A 275 37.57 10.04 -0.36
C ASP A 275 36.64 8.98 -0.96
N PHE A 276 36.95 8.55 -2.20
CA PHE A 276 36.39 7.37 -2.86
C PHE A 276 37.29 6.16 -2.66
#